data_AF-A0A969KNN6-F1
#
_entry.id   AF-A0A969KNN6-F1
#
_cell.length_a   1.000
_cell.length_b   1.000
_cell.length_c   1.000
_cell.angle_alpha   90.00
_cell.angle_beta   90.00
_cell.angle_gamma   90.00
#
_symmetry.space_group_name_H-M   'P 1'
#
loop_
_entity.id
_entity.type
_entity.pdbx_description
1 polymer ?
#
loop_
_entity_poly.entity_id
_entity_poly.type
_entity_poly.pdbx_seq_one_letter_code
_entity_poly.pdbx_strand_id
1 'polypeptide(L)' 'MGETIRSREAALAWQDRHDPHAPNPGDLAPDFELRDLSGQESIRLSDFRGHKPVALVFGSFT' A
#
# COMPACT_ATOMS: atom_id res chain seq x y z
N MET A 1 -12.09 20.25 -7.00
CA MET A 1 -10.65 20.55 -6.82
C MET A 1 -10.27 20.03 -5.44
N GLY A 2 -9.51 18.93 -5.37
CA GLY A 2 -9.18 18.32 -4.07
C GLY A 2 -8.25 19.22 -3.25
N GLU A 3 -8.45 19.27 -1.94
CA GLU A 3 -7.58 19.99 -1.02
C GLU A 3 -6.17 19.39 -1.08
N THR A 4 -5.21 20.14 -1.62
CA THR A 4 -3.80 19.78 -1.55
C THR A 4 -3.36 19.84 -0.09
N ILE A 5 -3.07 18.68 0.51
CA ILE A 5 -2.59 18.61 1.89
C ILE A 5 -1.17 19.17 1.96
N ARG A 6 -0.99 20.27 2.73
CA ARG A 6 0.28 21.00 2.84
C ARG A 6 1.14 20.59 4.04
N SER A 7 0.61 19.76 4.94
CA SER A 7 1.27 19.34 6.19
C SER A 7 1.12 17.83 6.42
N ARG A 8 2.18 17.19 6.93
CA ARG A 8 2.19 15.77 7.30
C ARG A 8 1.11 15.44 8.33
N GLU A 9 0.88 16.31 9.30
CA GLU A 9 -0.14 16.11 10.34
C GLU A 9 -1.55 16.06 9.75
N ALA A 10 -1.85 16.99 8.84
CA ALA A 10 -3.13 17.03 8.13
C ALA A 10 -3.32 15.79 7.23
N ALA A 11 -2.24 15.26 6.65
CA ALA A 11 -2.28 14.04 5.83
C ALA A 11 -2.66 12.81 6.65
N LEU A 12 -2.02 12.65 7.81
CA LEU A 12 -2.30 11.56 8.74
C LEU A 12 -3.74 11.64 9.26
N ALA A 13 -4.18 12.83 9.70
CA ALA A 13 -5.55 13.03 10.17
C ALA A 13 -6.62 12.85 9.08
N TRP A 14 -6.27 13.04 7.80
CA TRP A 14 -7.14 12.70 6.68
C TRP A 14 -7.19 11.19 6.49
N GLN A 15 -6.03 10.53 6.46
CA GLN A 15 -5.93 9.08 6.30
C GLN A 15 -6.66 8.31 7.39
N ASP A 16 -6.47 8.66 8.66
CA ASP A 16 -7.16 8.02 9.80
C ASP A 16 -8.70 8.11 9.67
N ARG A 17 -9.21 9.19 9.06
CA ARG A 17 -10.65 9.38 8.85
C ARG A 17 -11.19 8.66 7.63
N HIS A 18 -10.37 8.44 6.61
CA HIS A 18 -10.82 8.01 5.29
C HIS A 18 -10.40 6.59 4.89
N ASP A 19 -9.43 5.99 5.60
CA ASP A 19 -8.96 4.62 5.36
C ASP A 19 -9.23 3.70 6.56
N PRO A 20 -10.50 3.41 6.93
CA PRO A 20 -10.83 2.61 8.11
C PRO A 20 -10.36 1.15 8.03
N HIS A 21 -9.89 0.70 6.86
CA HIS A 21 -9.40 -0.66 6.62
C HIS A 21 -7.89 -0.72 6.38
N ALA A 22 -7.19 0.41 6.42
CA ALA A 22 -5.74 0.39 6.32
C ALA A 22 -5.14 -0.20 7.61
N PRO A 23 -4.09 -1.04 7.51
CA PRO A 23 -3.36 -1.53 8.67
C PRO A 23 -2.64 -0.37 9.39
N ASN A 24 -2.61 -0.42 10.71
CA ASN A 24 -1.84 0.55 11.51
C ASN A 24 -0.34 0.25 11.42
N PRO A 25 0.54 1.20 11.78
CA PRO A 25 1.96 0.92 11.92
C PRO A 25 2.23 -0.25 12.87
N GLY A 26 2.88 -1.29 12.37
CA GLY A 26 3.19 -2.51 13.12
C GLY A 26 2.23 -3.67 12.87
N ASP A 27 1.04 -3.41 12.30
CA ASP A 27 0.13 -4.46 11.85
C ASP A 27 0.74 -5.20 10.65
N LEU A 28 0.42 -6.49 10.53
CA LEU A 28 0.80 -7.27 9.36
C LEU A 28 0.06 -6.73 8.13
N ALA A 29 0.82 -6.43 7.08
CA ALA A 29 0.25 -6.06 5.79
C ALA A 29 -0.66 -7.19 5.26
N PRO A 30 -1.89 -6.87 4.80
CA PRO A 30 -2.79 -7.83 4.18
C PRO A 30 -2.11 -8.53 3.01
N ASP A 31 -2.23 -9.85 2.96
CA ASP A 31 -1.64 -10.62 1.89
C ASP A 31 -2.45 -10.48 0.60
N PHE A 32 -1.76 -10.45 -0.53
CA PHE A 32 -2.37 -10.44 -1.84
C PHE A 32 -1.46 -11.13 -2.85
N GLU A 33 -2.06 -11.50 -3.97
CA GLU A 33 -1.38 -12.13 -5.10
C GLU A 33 -1.70 -11.33 -6.36
N LEU A 34 -0.66 -10.90 -7.08
CA LEU A 34 -0.77 -10.17 -8.33
C LEU A 34 0.01 -10.90 -9.41
N ARG A 35 -0.45 -10.75 -10.65
CA ARG A 35 0.36 -11.13 -11.79
C ARG A 35 1.34 -10.02 -12.16
N ASP A 36 2.48 -10.42 -12.69
CA ASP A 36 3.43 -9.48 -13.30
C ASP A 36 2.83 -8.81 -14.55
N LEU A 37 3.56 -7.84 -15.11
CA LEU A 37 3.10 -7.11 -16.29
C LEU A 37 2.91 -8.01 -17.53
N SER A 38 3.61 -9.14 -17.61
CA SER A 38 3.44 -10.10 -18.70
C SER A 38 2.26 -11.07 -18.49
N GLY A 39 1.69 -11.10 -17.28
CA GLY A 39 0.62 -12.01 -16.88
C GLY A 39 1.05 -13.47 -16.66
N GLN A 40 2.36 -13.74 -16.74
CA GLN A 40 2.93 -15.10 -16.68
C GLN A 40 3.29 -15.50 -15.26
N GLU A 41 3.88 -14.58 -14.50
CA GLU A 41 4.35 -14.85 -13.16
C GLU A 41 3.35 -14.31 -12.13
N SER A 42 3.15 -15.10 -11.07
CA SER A 42 2.36 -14.68 -9.92
C SER A 42 3.29 -14.32 -8.77
N ILE A 43 3.02 -13.20 -8.13
CA ILE A 43 3.79 -12.66 -7.02
C ILE A 43 2.87 -12.50 -5.83
N ARG A 44 3.21 -13.16 -4.72
CA ARG A 44 2.50 -13.06 -3.46
C ARG A 44 3.28 -12.23 -2.45
N LEU A 45 2.61 -11.29 -1.78
CA LEU A 45 3.28 -10.39 -0.83
C LEU A 45 3.97 -11.15 0.31
N SER A 46 3.33 -12.20 0.82
CA SER A 46 3.86 -13.00 1.93
C SER A 46 5.19 -13.70 1.63
N ASP A 47 5.53 -13.94 0.38
CA ASP A 47 6.79 -14.58 -0.01
C ASP A 47 8.02 -13.72 0.31
N PHE A 48 7.85 -12.40 0.45
CA PHE A 48 8.93 -11.48 0.80
C PHE A 48 9.18 -11.31 2.31
N ARG A 49 8.25 -11.78 3.15
CA ARG A 49 8.33 -11.60 4.61
C ARG A 49 9.62 -12.22 5.16
N GLY A 50 10.35 -11.47 5.98
CA GLY A 50 11.60 -11.94 6.60
C GLY A 50 12.81 -12.03 5.66
N HIS A 51 12.64 -11.81 4.36
CA HIS A 51 13.72 -11.89 3.38
C HIS A 51 14.29 -10.49 3.05
N LYS A 52 13.42 -9.49 2.86
CA LYS A 52 13.81 -8.10 2.61
C LYS A 52 12.67 -7.11 2.91
N PRO A 53 12.98 -5.83 3.18
CA PRO A 53 11.96 -4.78 3.22
C PRO A 53 11.26 -4.64 1.86
N VAL A 54 9.95 -4.34 1.87
CA VAL A 54 9.12 -4.15 0.68
C VAL A 54 8.37 -2.84 0.80
N ALA A 55 8.30 -2.07 -0.30
CA ALA A 55 7.47 -0.89 -0.42
C ALA A 55 6.34 -1.16 -1.43
N LEU A 56 5.11 -0.80 -1.07
CA LEU A 56 3.94 -0.91 -1.95
C LEU A 56 3.62 0.46 -2.54
N VAL A 57 3.50 0.52 -3.86
CA VAL A 57 3.16 1.74 -4.60
C VAL A 57 1.95 1.44 -5.46
N PHE A 58 0.84 2.13 -5.19
CA PHE A 58 -0.38 2.03 -5.99
C PHE A 58 -0.37 3.14 -7.03
N GLY A 59 -0.45 2.77 -8.30
CA GLY A 59 -0.46 3.68 -9.43
C GLY A 59 -1.15 3.04 -10.61
N SER A 60 -1.52 3.88 -11.58
CA SER A 60 -2.06 3.43 -12.86
C SER A 60 -0.95 3.41 -13.90
N PHE A 61 -0.83 2.31 -14.64
CA PHE A 61 -0.02 2.23 -15.85
C PHE A 61 -0.97 1.99 -17.02
N THR A 62 -1.14 3.02 -17.85
CA THR A 62 -2.03 3.05 -19.02
C THR A 62 -1.27 3.56 -20.22
#